data_AF-A0A3M1REU6-F1
#
_entry.id   AF-A0A3M1REU6-F1
#
_cell.length_a   1.000
_cell.length_b   1.000
_cell.length_c   1.000
_cell.angle_alpha   90.00
_cell.angle_beta   90.00
_cell.angle_gamma   90.00
#
_symmetry.space_group_name_H-M   'P 1'
#
loop_
_entity.id
_entity.type
_entity.pdbx_description
1 polymer ?
#
loop_
_entity_poly.entity_id
_entity_poly.type
_entity_poly.pdbx_seq_one_letter_code
_entity_poly.pdbx_strand_id
1 'polypeptide(L)'
;MARKKLFLLPLLAMFCLSLTMNKAAEAVPAAPVIHTLRQADGTTFAARQWGDERRHGWETLDGYTIIFNTATGNWHYATLDTAGQLVPSRRVVGWDRPPAGVPQYLRPQRKSPAPEGRKGPEFKPPLPRGNSQQVVPPSGIAYLPVILINFADTATTYTPSQFDSLLFDTGNNSMSDYYAEVSYFNFTVDGDVFGWYTAANTHDYYGVNDAKGDDTWPGDLVYEAVQA
;
A
#
# COMPACT_ATOMS: atom_id res chain seq x y z
N MET A 1 -61.03 8.02 28.90
CA MET A 1 -60.49 6.67 28.58
C MET A 1 -59.74 6.79 27.26
N ALA A 2 -58.40 6.82 27.27
CA ALA A 2 -57.52 5.69 26.95
C ALA A 2 -57.67 5.20 25.49
N ARG A 3 -56.64 4.96 24.67
CA ARG A 3 -55.18 4.95 24.82
C ARG A 3 -54.57 4.84 23.40
N LYS A 4 -53.44 5.54 23.21
CA LYS A 4 -52.17 5.11 22.58
C LYS A 4 -52.06 4.77 21.08
N LYS A 5 -51.20 5.62 20.47
CA LYS A 5 -49.96 5.33 19.73
C LYS A 5 -50.08 4.85 18.28
N LEU A 6 -49.70 5.74 17.35
CA LEU A 6 -49.09 5.36 16.08
C LEU A 6 -48.09 6.44 15.61
N PHE A 7 -46.95 6.56 16.28
CA PHE A 7 -45.78 7.29 15.77
C PHE A 7 -44.55 6.42 15.95
N LEU A 8 -44.45 5.35 15.16
CA LEU A 8 -43.30 4.45 15.16
C LEU A 8 -42.87 4.01 13.76
N LEU A 9 -43.52 4.51 12.70
CA LEU A 9 -43.21 4.12 11.33
C LEU A 9 -42.22 5.02 10.55
N PRO A 10 -41.98 6.32 10.85
CA PRO A 10 -40.95 7.05 10.11
C PRO A 10 -39.54 6.83 10.68
N LEU A 11 -39.40 6.46 11.97
CA LEU A 11 -38.10 6.29 12.61
C LEU A 11 -37.38 4.99 12.18
N LEU A 12 -38.14 3.94 11.83
CA LEU A 12 -37.58 2.66 11.39
C LEU A 12 -37.12 2.69 9.92
N ALA A 13 -37.80 3.48 9.07
CA ALA A 13 -37.41 3.69 7.68
C ALA A 13 -36.12 4.53 7.55
N MET A 14 -35.89 5.47 8.48
CA MET A 14 -34.67 6.28 8.50
C MET A 14 -33.46 5.53 9.07
N PHE A 15 -33.68 4.48 9.89
CA PHE A 15 -32.61 3.62 10.41
C PHE A 15 -32.13 2.59 9.36
N CYS A 16 -33.04 2.07 8.53
CA CYS A 16 -32.70 1.06 7.51
C CYS A 16 -31.93 1.60 6.29
N LEU A 17 -31.94 2.91 6.02
CA LEU A 17 -31.21 3.50 4.88
C LEU A 17 -29.74 3.84 5.20
N SER A 18 -29.30 3.65 6.46
CA SER A 18 -27.94 3.96 6.91
C SER A 18 -26.93 2.80 6.83
N LEU A 19 -27.36 1.61 6.37
CA LEU A 19 -26.58 0.36 6.48
C LEU A 19 -25.95 -0.16 5.17
N THR A 20 -25.88 0.63 4.10
CA THR A 20 -25.26 0.18 2.84
C THR A 20 -24.33 1.22 2.25
N MET A 21 -23.27 1.58 2.98
CA MET A 21 -22.05 2.14 2.39
C MET A 21 -20.82 1.53 3.04
N ASN A 22 -20.64 0.22 2.87
CA ASN A 22 -19.29 -0.36 2.90
C ASN A 22 -18.60 0.05 1.58
N LYS A 23 -18.12 1.29 1.49
CA LYS A 23 -17.11 1.59 0.48
C LYS A 23 -15.88 0.78 0.88
N ALA A 24 -15.54 -0.20 0.07
CA ALA A 24 -14.23 -0.84 0.18
C ALA A 24 -13.20 0.28 0.10
N ALA A 25 -12.32 0.38 1.10
CA ALA A 25 -11.12 1.18 0.97
C ALA A 25 -10.34 0.58 -0.20
N GLU A 26 -10.41 1.23 -1.35
CA GLU A 26 -9.69 0.82 -2.54
C GLU A 26 -8.20 0.99 -2.24
N ALA A 27 -7.52 -0.15 -2.23
CA ALA A 27 -6.10 -0.25 -2.03
C ALA A 27 -5.39 0.45 -3.20
N VAL A 28 -4.30 1.17 -2.96
CA VAL A 28 -3.65 1.94 -4.00
C VAL A 28 -2.95 0.94 -4.95
N PRO A 29 -3.30 0.91 -6.25
CA PRO A 29 -2.64 0.02 -7.18
C PRO A 29 -1.15 0.34 -7.27
N ALA A 30 -0.32 -0.69 -7.41
CA ALA A 30 1.10 -0.54 -7.68
C ALA A 30 1.30 0.39 -8.87
N ALA A 31 2.24 1.33 -8.74
CA ALA A 31 2.52 2.29 -9.79
C ALA A 31 2.88 1.54 -11.09
N PRO A 32 2.35 1.96 -12.26
CA PRO A 32 2.58 1.27 -13.53
C PRO A 32 3.97 1.55 -14.12
N VAL A 33 4.99 1.65 -13.27
CA VAL A 33 6.38 1.95 -13.64
C VAL A 33 7.04 0.70 -14.19
N ILE A 34 7.84 0.87 -15.25
CA ILE A 34 8.67 -0.19 -15.82
C ILE A 34 9.99 -0.22 -15.07
N HIS A 35 10.33 -1.38 -14.52
CA HIS A 35 11.59 -1.63 -13.82
C HIS A 35 12.50 -2.51 -14.68
N THR A 36 13.82 -2.31 -14.53
CA THR A 36 14.83 -3.18 -15.12
C THR A 36 15.29 -4.18 -14.06
N LEU A 37 14.89 -5.44 -14.22
CA LEU A 37 15.27 -6.53 -13.33
C LEU A 37 16.49 -7.28 -13.86
N ARG A 38 17.29 -7.86 -12.95
CA ARG A 38 18.57 -8.50 -13.26
C ARG A 38 18.56 -10.00 -12.93
N GLN A 39 19.13 -10.80 -13.84
CA GLN A 39 19.40 -12.23 -13.65
C GLN A 39 20.78 -12.45 -12.99
N ALA A 40 21.06 -13.69 -12.54
CA ALA A 40 22.31 -14.02 -11.88
C ALA A 40 23.55 -13.84 -12.78
N ASP A 41 23.41 -14.08 -14.09
CA ASP A 41 24.48 -13.86 -15.09
C ASP A 41 24.71 -12.38 -15.43
N GLY A 42 23.89 -11.50 -14.87
CA GLY A 42 23.93 -10.06 -15.08
C GLY A 42 23.11 -9.56 -16.27
N THR A 43 22.49 -10.44 -17.05
CA THR A 43 21.51 -10.03 -18.07
C THR A 43 20.30 -9.37 -17.41
N THR A 44 19.69 -8.43 -18.12
CA THR A 44 18.57 -7.62 -17.60
C THR A 44 17.35 -7.72 -18.50
N PHE A 45 16.17 -7.53 -17.91
CA PHE A 45 14.91 -7.49 -18.65
C PHE A 45 13.93 -6.51 -18.00
N ALA A 46 12.98 -6.00 -18.79
CA ALA A 46 11.95 -5.09 -18.31
C ALA A 46 10.76 -5.84 -17.70
N ALA A 47 10.27 -5.34 -16.57
CA ALA A 47 9.11 -5.87 -15.86
C ALA A 47 8.28 -4.73 -15.26
N ARG A 48 7.04 -5.04 -14.90
CA ARG A 48 6.18 -4.14 -14.12
C ARG A 48 5.72 -4.82 -12.85
N GLN A 49 5.52 -4.02 -11.82
CA GLN A 49 4.83 -4.48 -10.62
C GLN A 49 3.32 -4.53 -10.90
N TRP A 50 2.63 -5.46 -10.26
CA TRP A 50 1.17 -5.51 -10.26
C TRP A 50 0.68 -5.62 -8.83
N GLY A 51 -0.57 -5.22 -8.59
CA GLY A 51 -1.26 -5.46 -7.31
C GLY A 51 -1.47 -4.22 -6.47
N ASP A 52 -1.59 -4.43 -5.17
CA ASP A 52 -1.82 -3.43 -4.12
C ASP A 52 -1.17 -3.87 -2.79
N GLU A 53 -1.39 -3.14 -1.69
CA GLU A 53 -0.81 -3.44 -0.36
C GLU A 53 -1.22 -4.80 0.23
N ARG A 54 -2.17 -5.51 -0.39
CA ARG A 54 -2.63 -6.83 0.08
C ARG A 54 -2.15 -7.97 -0.80
N ARG A 55 -1.99 -7.73 -2.10
CA ARG A 55 -1.52 -8.73 -3.06
C ARG A 55 -0.79 -8.04 -4.20
N HIS A 56 0.51 -8.28 -4.29
CA HIS A 56 1.34 -7.77 -5.37
C HIS A 56 2.34 -8.80 -5.87
N GLY A 57 3.03 -8.43 -6.96
CA GLY A 57 4.11 -9.21 -7.53
C GLY A 57 4.66 -8.56 -8.77
N TRP A 58 5.40 -9.34 -9.54
CA TRP A 58 6.06 -8.88 -10.76
C TRP A 58 5.51 -9.60 -11.98
N GLU A 59 5.52 -8.93 -13.13
CA GLU A 59 5.24 -9.55 -14.42
C GLU A 59 6.06 -8.93 -15.55
N THR A 60 6.31 -9.71 -16.60
CA THR A 60 6.91 -9.21 -17.84
C THR A 60 5.98 -8.22 -18.53
N LEU A 61 6.50 -7.42 -19.47
CA LEU A 61 5.67 -6.49 -20.26
C LEU A 61 4.58 -7.22 -21.07
N ASP A 62 4.85 -8.47 -21.45
CA ASP A 62 3.88 -9.36 -22.12
C ASP A 62 2.89 -10.02 -21.14
N GLY A 63 2.84 -9.58 -19.88
CA GLY A 63 1.85 -10.01 -18.90
C GLY A 63 2.09 -11.38 -18.26
N TYR A 64 3.28 -11.96 -18.35
CA TYR A 64 3.58 -13.21 -17.64
C TYR A 64 4.09 -12.92 -16.23
N THR A 65 3.45 -13.49 -15.23
CA THR A 65 3.87 -13.35 -13.83
C THR A 65 5.20 -14.04 -13.59
N ILE A 66 6.07 -13.40 -12.81
CA ILE A 66 7.43 -13.84 -12.54
C ILE A 66 7.73 -13.82 -11.04
N ILE A 67 8.59 -14.73 -10.60
CA ILE A 67 9.06 -14.83 -9.21
C ILE A 67 10.58 -14.88 -9.21
N PHE A 68 11.19 -14.10 -8.32
CA PHE A 68 12.61 -14.22 -8.04
C PHE A 68 12.87 -15.49 -7.22
N ASN A 69 13.66 -16.40 -7.78
CA ASN A 69 14.06 -17.63 -7.12
C ASN A 69 15.43 -17.43 -6.47
N THR A 70 15.43 -17.14 -5.16
CA THR A 70 16.63 -16.87 -4.35
C THR A 70 17.65 -18.02 -4.37
N ALA A 71 17.21 -19.28 -4.53
CA ALA A 71 18.12 -20.42 -4.61
C ALA A 71 18.96 -20.41 -5.91
N THR A 72 18.43 -19.82 -6.98
CA THR A 72 19.12 -19.72 -8.28
C THR A 72 19.66 -18.32 -8.59
N GLY A 73 19.20 -17.30 -7.86
CA GLY A 73 19.47 -15.89 -8.17
C GLY A 73 18.80 -15.38 -9.46
N ASN A 74 17.82 -16.11 -10.00
CA ASN A 74 17.18 -15.80 -11.27
C ASN A 74 15.68 -15.53 -11.11
N TRP A 75 15.13 -14.71 -12.00
CA TRP A 75 13.69 -14.54 -12.20
C TRP A 75 13.15 -15.64 -13.10
N HIS A 76 12.18 -16.40 -12.59
CA HIS A 76 11.50 -17.47 -13.32
C HIS A 76 10.07 -17.07 -13.63
N TYR A 77 9.52 -17.57 -14.73
CA TYR A 77 8.08 -17.54 -14.96
C TYR A 77 7.37 -18.28 -13.84
N ALA A 78 6.27 -17.71 -13.35
CA ALA A 78 5.48 -18.32 -12.28
C ALA A 78 4.52 -19.38 -12.83
N THR A 79 4.22 -20.36 -11.99
CA THR A 79 3.09 -21.30 -12.14
C THR A 79 2.32 -21.36 -10.83
N LEU A 80 1.22 -22.10 -10.79
CA LEU A 80 0.52 -22.41 -9.55
C LEU A 80 0.91 -23.78 -9.02
N ASP A 81 1.10 -23.88 -7.72
CA ASP A 81 1.13 -25.16 -7.03
C ASP A 81 -0.29 -25.73 -6.84
N THR A 82 -0.38 -26.88 -6.16
CA THR A 82 -1.65 -27.55 -5.87
C THR A 82 -2.56 -26.70 -4.96
N ALA A 83 -1.98 -25.85 -4.11
CA ALA A 83 -2.70 -24.93 -3.22
C ALA A 83 -3.13 -23.62 -3.92
N GLY A 84 -2.75 -23.42 -5.19
CA GLY A 84 -3.04 -22.20 -5.93
C GLY A 84 -2.13 -21.03 -5.56
N GLN A 85 -0.99 -21.27 -4.91
CA GLN A 85 0.03 -20.23 -4.68
C GLN A 85 0.94 -20.11 -5.89
N LEU A 86 1.45 -18.90 -6.15
CA LEU A 86 2.45 -18.69 -7.18
C LEU A 86 3.78 -19.30 -6.72
N VAL A 87 4.38 -20.12 -7.59
CA VAL A 87 5.70 -20.73 -7.37
C VAL A 87 6.56 -20.56 -8.63
N PRO A 88 7.89 -20.46 -8.51
CA PRO A 88 8.76 -20.38 -9.68
C PRO A 88 8.67 -21.68 -10.48
N SER A 89 8.50 -21.56 -11.80
CA SER A 89 8.68 -22.69 -12.71
C SER A 89 10.17 -22.98 -12.93
N ARG A 90 10.49 -23.94 -13.81
CA ARG A 90 11.88 -24.21 -14.23
C ARG A 90 12.37 -23.28 -15.35
N ARG A 91 11.52 -22.35 -15.80
CA ARG A 91 11.78 -21.53 -16.99
C ARG A 91 12.22 -20.13 -16.58
N VAL A 92 13.44 -19.77 -16.96
CA VAL A 92 14.06 -18.49 -16.64
C VAL A 92 13.64 -17.44 -17.66
N VAL A 93 13.26 -16.26 -17.18
CA VAL A 93 12.83 -15.15 -18.03
C VAL A 93 13.99 -14.66 -18.89
N GLY A 94 13.78 -14.55 -20.20
CA GLY A 94 14.81 -14.13 -21.16
C GLY A 94 15.72 -15.25 -21.66
N TRP A 95 15.78 -16.40 -20.98
CA TRP A 95 16.51 -17.59 -21.45
C TRP A 95 15.57 -18.62 -22.05
N ASP A 96 14.40 -18.81 -21.43
CA ASP A 96 13.39 -19.75 -21.85
C ASP A 96 12.15 -19.03 -22.40
N ARG A 97 11.38 -19.74 -23.23
CA ARG A 97 10.01 -19.32 -23.57
C ARG A 97 9.09 -19.48 -22.35
N PRO A 98 8.03 -18.65 -22.19
CA PRO A 98 7.05 -18.84 -21.14
C PRO A 98 6.50 -20.28 -21.10
N PRO A 99 6.17 -20.83 -19.91
CA PRO A 99 5.63 -22.17 -19.80
C PRO A 99 4.36 -22.35 -20.64
N ALA A 100 4.34 -23.41 -21.47
CA ALA A 100 3.16 -23.72 -22.26
C ALA A 100 1.95 -23.98 -21.36
N GLY A 101 0.79 -23.39 -21.72
CA GLY A 101 -0.45 -23.56 -20.97
C GLY A 101 -0.58 -22.70 -19.71
N VAL A 102 0.42 -21.89 -19.36
CA VAL A 102 0.27 -20.87 -18.32
C VAL A 102 -0.34 -19.60 -18.93
N PRO A 103 -1.50 -19.13 -18.43
CA PRO A 103 -2.10 -17.90 -18.93
C PRO A 103 -1.28 -16.67 -18.49
N GLN A 104 -1.38 -15.61 -19.26
CA GLN A 104 -0.96 -14.28 -18.82
C GLN A 104 -1.78 -13.85 -17.60
N TYR A 105 -1.24 -12.92 -16.83
CA TYR A 105 -1.85 -12.34 -15.63
C TYR A 105 -2.19 -13.38 -14.56
N LEU A 106 -1.36 -14.43 -14.45
CA LEU A 106 -1.53 -15.46 -13.44
C LEU A 106 -1.43 -14.85 -12.04
N ARG A 107 -2.46 -15.00 -11.23
CA ARG A 107 -2.50 -14.54 -9.82
C ARG A 107 -2.73 -15.71 -8.88
N PRO A 108 -2.31 -15.61 -7.60
CA PRO A 108 -2.62 -16.62 -6.60
C PRO A 108 -4.12 -16.91 -6.58
N GLN A 109 -4.47 -18.18 -6.72
CA GLN A 109 -5.85 -18.65 -6.69
C GLN A 109 -6.18 -19.12 -5.26
N ARG A 110 -7.28 -18.63 -4.72
CA ARG A 110 -7.76 -19.09 -3.41
C ARG A 110 -8.46 -20.45 -3.59
N LYS A 111 -7.69 -21.55 -3.54
CA LYS A 111 -8.26 -22.91 -3.66
C LYS A 111 -8.73 -23.52 -2.34
N SER A 112 -8.36 -22.94 -1.21
CA SER A 112 -8.92 -23.31 0.10
C SER A 112 -10.13 -22.44 0.41
N PRO A 113 -11.12 -22.91 1.22
CA PRO A 113 -11.90 -21.97 2.02
C PRO A 113 -10.92 -21.03 2.69
N ALA A 114 -11.30 -19.77 2.89
CA ALA A 114 -10.57 -18.89 3.77
C ALA A 114 -10.07 -19.73 4.96
N PRO A 115 -8.76 -19.80 5.28
CA PRO A 115 -8.42 -20.21 6.63
C PRO A 115 -9.22 -19.25 7.51
N GLU A 116 -10.27 -19.76 8.15
CA GLU A 116 -10.88 -19.12 9.30
C GLU A 116 -9.70 -18.89 10.24
N GLY A 117 -9.17 -17.66 10.28
CA GLY A 117 -7.99 -17.37 11.07
C GLY A 117 -6.65 -17.29 10.35
N ARG A 118 -6.58 -16.87 9.07
CA ARG A 118 -5.65 -15.74 8.85
C ARG A 118 -6.30 -14.55 9.56
N LYS A 119 -6.08 -14.48 10.88
CA LYS A 119 -6.13 -13.21 11.58
C LYS A 119 -5.35 -12.25 10.67
N GLY A 120 -5.76 -11.00 10.57
CA GLY A 120 -4.89 -9.96 10.03
C GLY A 120 -3.54 -9.98 10.78
N PRO A 121 -2.68 -8.95 10.66
CA PRO A 121 -1.69 -8.75 11.71
C PRO A 121 -2.42 -8.96 13.03
N GLU A 122 -2.00 -9.98 13.79
CA GLU A 122 -2.59 -10.24 15.09
C GLU A 122 -2.51 -8.88 15.75
N PHE A 123 -3.66 -8.32 16.12
CA PHE A 123 -3.68 -7.10 16.91
C PHE A 123 -2.98 -7.54 18.19
N LYS A 124 -1.64 -7.41 18.20
CA LYS A 124 -0.85 -7.45 19.39
C LYS A 124 -1.56 -6.40 20.22
N PRO A 125 -2.20 -6.77 21.34
CA PRO A 125 -2.78 -5.76 22.20
C PRO A 125 -1.69 -4.70 22.37
N PRO A 126 -2.04 -3.41 22.19
CA PRO A 126 -1.05 -2.36 22.21
C PRO A 126 -0.15 -2.60 23.41
N LEU A 127 1.16 -2.47 23.19
CA LEU A 127 2.17 -2.39 24.24
C LEU A 127 1.51 -1.77 25.47
N PRO A 128 1.63 -2.40 26.66
CA PRO A 128 0.79 -2.11 27.83
C PRO A 128 0.54 -0.61 27.89
N ARG A 129 -0.74 -0.20 27.71
CA ARG A 129 -1.17 1.19 27.53
C ARG A 129 -0.44 2.09 28.52
N GLY A 130 0.71 2.62 28.10
CA GLY A 130 1.23 3.87 28.62
C GLY A 130 0.17 4.90 28.27
N ASN A 131 -0.18 5.72 29.25
CA ASN A 131 -1.11 6.85 29.22
C ASN A 131 -1.69 7.15 27.83
N SER A 132 -3.01 6.94 27.68
CA SER A 132 -3.85 7.32 26.53
C SER A 132 -3.07 7.92 25.36
N GLN A 133 -2.84 7.11 24.32
CA GLN A 133 -2.34 7.59 23.04
C GLN A 133 -3.02 8.92 22.72
N GLN A 134 -2.24 10.00 22.58
CA GLN A 134 -2.80 11.30 22.25
C GLN A 134 -3.52 11.15 20.91
N VAL A 135 -4.84 11.13 20.95
CA VAL A 135 -5.66 11.07 19.76
C VAL A 135 -5.82 12.50 19.29
N VAL A 136 -5.52 12.74 18.00
CA VAL A 136 -5.82 14.02 17.36
C VAL A 136 -7.32 14.29 17.52
N PRO A 137 -7.74 15.43 18.08
CA PRO A 137 -9.15 15.74 18.23
C PRO A 137 -9.89 15.64 16.88
N PRO A 138 -11.12 15.12 16.84
CA PRO A 138 -11.89 14.96 15.60
C PRO A 138 -12.46 16.30 15.07
N SER A 139 -11.96 17.42 15.59
CA SER A 139 -12.40 18.77 15.30
C SER A 139 -11.26 19.76 15.51
N GLY A 140 -11.30 20.90 14.82
CA GLY A 140 -10.25 21.91 14.84
C GLY A 140 -9.17 21.62 13.80
N ILE A 141 -7.97 22.16 14.04
CA ILE A 141 -6.82 22.05 13.13
C ILE A 141 -5.84 21.03 13.71
N ALA A 142 -5.53 20.00 12.94
CA ALA A 142 -4.45 19.07 13.25
C ALA A 142 -3.16 19.50 12.55
N TYR A 143 -2.12 19.77 13.33
CA TYR A 143 -0.80 20.11 12.81
C TYR A 143 0.01 18.85 12.48
N LEU A 144 0.49 18.75 11.24
CA LEU A 144 1.20 17.59 10.70
C LEU A 144 2.61 17.98 10.19
N PRO A 145 3.69 17.44 10.78
CA PRO A 145 5.01 17.56 10.17
C PRO A 145 5.13 16.59 8.99
N VAL A 146 5.57 17.09 7.84
CA VAL A 146 5.82 16.28 6.63
C VAL A 146 7.32 16.33 6.35
N ILE A 147 7.98 15.18 6.31
CA ILE A 147 9.42 15.08 6.04
C ILE A 147 9.61 14.41 4.69
N LEU A 148 10.30 15.10 3.76
CA LEU A 148 10.64 14.54 2.46
C LEU A 148 12.02 13.88 2.52
N ILE A 149 12.12 12.62 2.11
CA ILE A 149 13.40 11.88 2.08
C ILE A 149 13.61 11.17 0.74
N ASN A 150 14.80 11.34 0.17
CA ASN A 150 15.25 10.74 -1.07
C ASN A 150 16.26 9.61 -0.78
N PHE A 151 16.40 8.66 -1.71
CA PHE A 151 17.38 7.59 -1.59
C PHE A 151 18.75 8.02 -2.10
N ALA A 152 19.82 7.35 -1.65
CA ALA A 152 21.19 7.70 -2.01
C ALA A 152 21.49 7.59 -3.52
N ASP A 153 20.71 6.78 -4.25
CA ASP A 153 20.87 6.47 -5.67
C ASP A 153 19.76 7.04 -6.58
N THR A 154 18.87 7.86 -6.05
CA THR A 154 17.77 8.49 -6.80
C THR A 154 17.87 10.02 -6.80
N ALA A 155 17.07 10.67 -7.65
CA ALA A 155 16.98 12.12 -7.72
C ALA A 155 15.53 12.57 -7.50
N THR A 156 15.35 13.76 -6.92
CA THR A 156 14.06 14.35 -6.60
C THR A 156 13.57 15.23 -7.75
N THR A 157 12.28 15.14 -8.09
CA THR A 157 11.68 15.94 -9.17
C THR A 157 10.91 17.15 -8.67
N TYR A 158 10.31 17.06 -7.48
CA TYR A 158 9.42 18.08 -6.92
C TYR A 158 10.12 18.89 -5.81
N THR A 159 9.66 20.12 -5.59
CA THR A 159 10.15 20.96 -4.50
C THR A 159 9.28 20.79 -3.24
N PRO A 160 9.82 21.07 -2.03
CA PRO A 160 9.03 21.04 -0.80
C PRO A 160 7.78 21.94 -0.85
N SER A 161 7.88 23.11 -1.48
CA SER A 161 6.75 24.03 -1.66
C SER A 161 5.63 23.44 -2.53
N GLN A 162 5.93 22.54 -3.47
CA GLN A 162 4.87 21.86 -4.22
C GLN A 162 4.07 20.88 -3.36
N PHE A 163 4.72 20.26 -2.36
CA PHE A 163 4.02 19.44 -1.37
C PHE A 163 3.23 20.29 -0.39
N ASP A 164 3.77 21.44 0.01
CA ASP A 164 3.07 22.42 0.85
C ASP A 164 1.75 22.84 0.18
N SER A 165 1.80 23.25 -1.10
CA SER A 165 0.61 23.58 -1.87
C SER A 165 -0.34 22.39 -2.11
N LEU A 166 0.17 21.17 -2.17
CA LEU A 166 -0.66 19.97 -2.33
C LEU A 166 -1.40 19.62 -1.03
N LEU A 167 -0.76 19.85 0.13
CA LEU A 167 -1.24 19.37 1.42
C LEU A 167 -1.98 20.45 2.21
N PHE A 168 -1.49 21.68 2.24
CA PHE A 168 -1.90 22.69 3.22
C PHE A 168 -2.47 23.98 2.62
N ASP A 169 -2.28 24.27 1.32
CA ASP A 169 -2.91 25.44 0.68
C ASP A 169 -4.44 25.39 0.74
N THR A 170 -5.10 26.54 0.65
CA THR A 170 -6.57 26.64 0.64
C THR A 170 -7.10 26.99 -0.76
N GLY A 171 -8.21 26.38 -1.17
CA GLY A 171 -8.89 26.70 -2.43
C GLY A 171 -8.26 26.08 -3.68
N ASN A 172 -7.47 25.01 -3.52
CA ASN A 172 -6.79 24.30 -4.61
C ASN A 172 -7.02 22.78 -4.57
N ASN A 173 -8.07 22.31 -3.90
CA ASN A 173 -8.37 20.89 -3.67
C ASN A 173 -7.21 20.17 -2.95
N SER A 174 -6.59 20.84 -1.98
CA SER A 174 -5.51 20.28 -1.15
C SER A 174 -6.03 19.22 -0.17
N MET A 175 -5.11 18.56 0.55
CA MET A 175 -5.50 17.70 1.69
C MET A 175 -6.28 18.50 2.75
N SER A 176 -5.87 19.74 3.04
CA SER A 176 -6.60 20.65 3.93
C SER A 176 -8.03 20.92 3.45
N ASP A 177 -8.21 21.27 2.16
CA ASP A 177 -9.53 21.48 1.57
C ASP A 177 -10.40 20.22 1.67
N TYR A 178 -9.83 19.05 1.40
CA TYR A 178 -10.53 17.77 1.49
C TYR A 178 -11.06 17.52 2.91
N TYR A 179 -10.20 17.65 3.93
CA TYR A 179 -10.62 17.42 5.32
C TYR A 179 -11.65 18.46 5.79
N ALA A 180 -11.50 19.71 5.38
CA ALA A 180 -12.48 20.76 5.64
C ALA A 180 -13.83 20.44 5.00
N GLU A 181 -13.85 20.02 3.73
CA GLU A 181 -15.08 19.70 2.99
C GLU A 181 -15.84 18.54 3.63
N VAL A 182 -15.17 17.39 3.82
CA VAL A 182 -15.84 16.16 4.30
C VAL A 182 -16.26 16.24 5.76
N SER A 183 -15.72 17.19 6.52
CA SER A 183 -16.06 17.45 7.92
C SER A 183 -17.03 18.62 8.12
N TYR A 184 -17.52 19.25 7.04
CA TYR A 184 -18.33 20.48 7.12
C TYR A 184 -17.62 21.61 7.89
N PHE A 185 -16.32 21.80 7.61
CA PHE A 185 -15.42 22.75 8.27
C PHE A 185 -15.23 22.52 9.77
N ASN A 186 -15.62 21.35 10.28
CA ASN A 186 -15.41 21.00 11.69
C ASN A 186 -13.98 20.55 11.97
N PHE A 187 -13.26 20.04 10.97
CA PHE A 187 -11.91 19.53 11.08
C PHE A 187 -11.09 19.87 9.82
N THR A 188 -9.84 20.27 10.00
CA THR A 188 -8.88 20.39 8.90
C THR A 188 -7.47 20.04 9.35
N VAL A 189 -6.54 19.99 8.40
CA VAL A 189 -5.11 19.79 8.63
C VAL A 189 -4.33 21.02 8.19
N ASP A 190 -3.24 21.27 8.90
CA ASP A 190 -2.23 22.29 8.61
C ASP A 190 -0.85 21.70 8.97
N GLY A 191 0.24 22.32 8.57
CA GLY A 191 1.55 21.73 8.83
C GLY A 191 2.73 22.43 8.18
N ASP A 192 3.88 21.79 8.35
CA ASP A 192 5.15 22.22 7.78
C ASP A 192 5.74 21.09 6.95
N VAL A 193 6.25 21.43 5.77
CA VAL A 193 7.00 20.51 4.90
C VAL A 193 8.51 20.74 5.04
N PHE A 194 9.19 19.76 5.60
CA PHE A 194 10.64 19.70 5.70
C PHE A 194 11.24 19.02 4.47
N GLY A 195 12.33 19.60 3.96
CA GLY A 195 12.83 19.35 2.62
C GLY A 195 13.54 18.02 2.42
N TRP A 196 14.07 17.82 1.21
CA TRP A 196 14.67 16.56 0.78
C TRP A 196 15.96 16.21 1.50
N TYR A 197 15.82 15.43 2.57
CA TYR A 197 16.93 14.72 3.18
C TYR A 197 17.34 13.54 2.30
N THR A 198 18.56 13.05 2.45
CA THR A 198 19.06 11.88 1.70
C THR A 198 19.34 10.75 2.67
N ALA A 199 18.67 9.62 2.45
CA ALA A 199 18.87 8.40 3.19
C ALA A 199 20.28 7.82 2.95
N ALA A 200 20.78 7.04 3.91
CA ALA A 200 22.12 6.48 3.87
C ALA A 200 22.28 5.37 2.80
N ASN A 201 21.19 4.68 2.46
CA ASN A 201 21.22 3.55 1.55
C ASN A 201 20.45 3.80 0.24
N THR A 202 20.56 2.85 -0.68
CA THR A 202 19.84 2.86 -1.97
C THR A 202 18.36 2.54 -1.80
N HIS A 203 17.54 2.89 -2.78
CA HIS A 203 16.10 2.60 -2.82
C HIS A 203 15.78 1.14 -2.47
N ASP A 204 16.48 0.21 -3.09
CA ASP A 204 16.21 -1.23 -2.95
C ASP A 204 16.51 -1.76 -1.53
N TYR A 205 17.39 -1.10 -0.76
CA TYR A 205 17.64 -1.50 0.63
C TYR A 205 16.37 -1.37 1.49
N TYR A 206 15.66 -0.24 1.36
CA TYR A 206 14.47 0.04 2.17
C TYR A 206 13.23 -0.72 1.68
N GLY A 207 13.20 -1.12 0.41
CA GLY A 207 12.11 -1.87 -0.22
C GLY A 207 12.33 -3.38 -0.34
N VAL A 208 13.32 -3.95 0.36
CA VAL A 208 13.59 -5.40 0.30
C VAL A 208 12.59 -6.18 1.16
N ASN A 209 12.08 -7.29 0.61
CA ASN A 209 11.12 -8.15 1.31
C ASN A 209 11.82 -9.37 1.91
N ASP A 210 11.29 -9.84 3.05
CA ASP A 210 11.69 -11.10 3.65
C ASP A 210 11.17 -12.32 2.85
N ALA A 211 11.46 -13.53 3.32
CA ALA A 211 11.03 -14.77 2.65
C ALA A 211 9.49 -14.96 2.56
N LYS A 212 8.72 -14.18 3.32
CA LYS A 212 7.24 -14.19 3.32
C LYS A 212 6.66 -13.06 2.47
N GLY A 213 7.49 -12.14 2.00
CA GLY A 213 7.06 -10.99 1.21
C GLY A 213 6.80 -9.75 2.05
N ASP A 214 7.15 -9.72 3.33
CA ASP A 214 6.99 -8.54 4.20
C ASP A 214 8.21 -7.61 4.07
N ASP A 215 8.00 -6.28 4.03
CA ASP A 215 9.07 -5.30 3.92
C ASP A 215 10.01 -5.34 5.14
N THR A 216 11.33 -5.34 4.91
CA THR A 216 12.32 -5.60 5.96
C THR A 216 12.77 -4.33 6.67
N TRP A 217 13.03 -3.25 5.91
CA TRP A 217 13.66 -2.03 6.43
C TRP A 217 12.91 -0.71 6.20
N PRO A 218 11.57 -0.66 6.03
CA PRO A 218 10.89 0.63 5.87
C PRO A 218 10.98 1.51 7.12
N GLY A 219 11.15 0.90 8.31
CA GLY A 219 11.33 1.62 9.57
C GLY A 219 12.65 2.40 9.65
N ASP A 220 13.71 1.90 9.01
CA ASP A 220 15.01 2.59 8.97
C ASP A 220 14.89 3.91 8.21
N LEU A 221 14.16 3.92 7.08
CA LEU A 221 13.92 5.13 6.30
C LEU A 221 13.22 6.21 7.13
N VAL A 222 12.21 5.82 7.92
CA VAL A 222 11.49 6.74 8.81
C VAL A 222 12.41 7.25 9.93
N TYR A 223 13.22 6.37 10.51
CA TYR A 223 14.18 6.76 11.55
C TYR A 223 15.19 7.79 11.01
N GLU A 224 15.77 7.53 9.83
CA GLU A 224 16.71 8.43 9.19
C GLU A 224 16.08 9.78 8.85
N ALA A 225 14.85 9.80 8.33
CA ALA A 225 14.12 11.04 8.04
C ALA A 225 13.92 11.90 9.29
N VAL A 226 13.63 11.29 10.44
CA VAL A 226 13.42 12.02 11.70
C VAL A 226 14.72 12.54 12.33
N GLN A 227 15.86 11.91 12.04
CA GLN A 227 17.16 12.35 12.57
C GLN A 227 17.82 13.48 11.77
N ALA A 228 17.36 13.74 10.55
CA ALA A 228 18.02 14.57 9.57
C ALA A 228 17.82 16.10 9.76
#